data_AF-A0AAN5D9B8-F1
#
_entry.id   AF-A0AAN5D9B8-F1
#
_cell.length_a   1.000
_cell.length_b   1.000
_cell.length_c   1.000
_cell.angle_alpha   90.00
_cell.angle_beta   90.00
_cell.angle_gamma   90.00
#
_symmetry.space_group_name_H-M   'P 1'
#
loop_
_entity.id
_entity.type
_entity.pdbx_description
1 polymer ?
#
loop_
_entity_poly.entity_id
_entity_poly.type
_entity_poly.pdbx_seq_one_letter_code
_entity_poly.pdbx_strand_id
1 'polypeptide(L)'
;GMIEGFHNWTKRPIFVRKELNLIYFLQQIHFQWENDSHGSEHSIDGKQSSAEMHLVFSLNDESVEEAKNMTNGLLVVGVLLEVLPGSRLGIYEDLRQIDDAG
;
A
#
# COMPACT_ATOMS: atom_id res chain seq x y z
N GLY A 1 -8.73 3.25 6.35
CA GLY A 1 -9.17 3.85 5.07
C GLY A 1 -8.54 3.07 3.94
N MET A 2 -9.28 2.81 2.86
CA MET A 2 -8.86 1.97 1.73
C MET A 2 -9.01 2.74 0.42
N ILE A 3 -8.01 2.65 -0.44
CA ILE A 3 -7.93 3.29 -1.75
C ILE A 3 -7.71 2.18 -2.78
N GLU A 4 -8.53 2.16 -3.83
CA GLU A 4 -8.52 1.19 -4.93
C GLU A 4 -8.66 1.90 -6.28
N GLY A 5 -8.77 1.15 -7.38
CA GLY A 5 -9.01 1.70 -8.73
C GLY A 5 -7.75 1.85 -9.59
N PHE A 6 -6.60 1.40 -9.10
CA PHE A 6 -5.32 1.47 -9.82
C PHE A 6 -5.28 0.65 -11.12
N HIS A 7 -6.22 -0.28 -11.33
CA HIS A 7 -6.35 -1.06 -12.58
C HIS A 7 -6.54 -0.18 -13.82
N ASN A 8 -7.08 1.05 -13.65
CA ASN A 8 -7.25 2.00 -14.75
C ASN A 8 -6.00 2.83 -15.05
N TRP A 9 -4.93 2.70 -14.27
CA TRP A 9 -3.71 3.50 -14.48
C TRP A 9 -2.88 2.94 -15.63
N THR A 10 -2.58 3.79 -16.61
CA THR A 10 -1.67 3.46 -17.73
C THR A 10 -0.26 3.10 -17.24
N LYS A 11 0.22 3.75 -16.17
CA LYS A 11 1.51 3.49 -15.51
C LYS A 11 1.32 3.00 -14.08
N ARG A 12 0.58 1.90 -13.94
CA ARG A 12 0.37 1.25 -12.66
C ARG A 12 1.68 0.70 -12.07
N PRO A 13 1.98 0.97 -10.78
CA PRO A 13 3.15 0.40 -10.13
C PRO A 13 3.13 -1.13 -10.13
N ILE A 14 4.28 -1.73 -10.46
CA ILE A 14 4.50 -3.17 -10.41
C ILE A 14 5.70 -3.50 -9.51
N PHE A 15 5.65 -4.67 -8.90
CA PHE A 15 6.78 -5.27 -8.20
C PHE A 15 7.19 -6.55 -8.93
N VAL A 16 8.47 -6.67 -9.25
CA VAL A 16 9.02 -7.84 -9.96
C VAL A 16 9.94 -8.61 -9.02
N ARG A 17 9.58 -9.85 -8.70
CA ARG A 17 10.45 -10.79 -7.99
C ARG A 17 11.19 -11.66 -9.01
N LYS A 18 12.35 -11.17 -9.45
CA LYS A 18 13.10 -11.72 -10.59
C LYS A 18 13.50 -13.18 -10.37
N GLU A 19 13.86 -13.55 -9.15
CA GLU A 19 14.37 -14.88 -8.82
C GLU A 19 13.31 -15.98 -9.04
N LEU A 20 12.03 -15.62 -8.95
CA LEU A 20 10.90 -16.52 -9.14
C LEU A 20 10.10 -16.22 -10.42
N ASN A 21 10.53 -15.25 -11.22
CA ASN A 21 9.82 -14.77 -12.39
C ASN A 21 8.34 -14.41 -12.10
N LEU A 22 8.09 -13.72 -10.97
CA LEU A 22 6.75 -13.30 -10.56
C LEU A 22 6.60 -11.78 -10.72
N ILE A 23 5.44 -11.37 -11.23
CA ILE A 23 5.07 -9.97 -11.43
C ILE A 23 3.81 -9.68 -10.62
N TYR A 24 3.89 -8.66 -9.78
CA TYR A 24 2.82 -8.22 -8.91
C TYR A 24 2.38 -6.81 -9.29
N PHE A 25 1.10 -6.55 -9.25
CA PHE A 25 0.52 -5.28 -9.67
C PHE A 25 -0.24 -4.63 -8.53
N LEU A 26 -0.07 -3.31 -8.33
CA LEU A 26 -0.69 -2.60 -7.20
C LEU A 26 -2.22 -2.65 -7.29
N GLN A 27 -2.91 -3.16 -6.26
CA GLN A 27 -4.38 -3.25 -6.23
C GLN A 27 -5.01 -2.28 -5.23
N GLN A 28 -4.38 -2.11 -4.07
CA GLN A 28 -4.97 -1.39 -2.95
C GLN A 28 -3.89 -0.69 -2.14
N ILE A 29 -4.20 0.50 -1.64
CA ILE A 29 -3.45 1.15 -0.56
C ILE A 29 -4.40 1.31 0.62
N HIS A 30 -4.00 0.90 1.81
CA HIS A 30 -4.78 1.16 3.01
C HIS A 30 -3.90 1.48 4.21
N PHE A 31 -4.50 2.10 5.21
CA PHE A 31 -3.83 2.51 6.44
C PHE A 31 -4.47 1.82 7.63
N GLN A 32 -3.62 1.36 8.54
CA GLN A 32 -3.97 0.94 9.89
C GLN A 32 -3.44 1.99 10.87
N TRP A 33 -4.28 2.36 11.83
CA TRP A 33 -3.95 3.23 12.95
C TRP A 33 -4.95 2.96 14.07
N GLU A 34 -4.53 3.09 15.33
CA GLU A 34 -5.44 3.08 16.48
C GLU A 34 -5.28 4.36 17.30
N ASN A 35 -4.09 4.56 17.88
CA ASN A 35 -3.73 5.75 18.65
C ASN A 35 -2.27 6.18 18.36
N ASP A 36 -1.89 7.36 18.85
CA ASP A 36 -0.62 8.03 18.52
C ASP A 36 0.66 7.22 18.77
N SER A 37 0.61 6.13 19.56
CA SER A 37 1.78 5.31 19.92
C SER A 37 1.65 3.81 19.64
N HIS A 38 0.47 3.35 19.23
CA HIS A 38 0.16 1.93 19.01
C HIS A 38 -0.79 1.80 17.83
N GLY A 39 -0.36 2.20 16.63
CA GLY A 39 -1.23 2.17 15.45
C GLY A 39 -0.75 1.27 14.33
N SER A 40 0.50 0.81 14.34
CA SER A 40 0.99 -0.18 13.37
C SER A 40 0.64 -1.61 13.78
N GLU A 41 0.36 -2.46 12.79
CA GLU A 41 0.15 -3.89 12.99
C GLU A 41 1.49 -4.55 13.37
N HIS A 42 2.56 -4.18 12.67
CA HIS A 42 3.91 -4.67 12.91
C HIS A 42 4.69 -3.77 13.89
N SER A 43 5.73 -4.35 14.51
CA SER A 43 6.68 -3.63 15.36
C SER A 43 8.11 -3.93 14.92
N ILE A 44 9.02 -2.97 15.14
CA ILE A 44 10.46 -3.15 14.96
C ILE A 44 11.11 -3.00 16.33
N ASP A 45 11.90 -4.00 16.73
CA ASP A 45 12.54 -4.08 18.05
C ASP A 45 11.56 -3.88 19.23
N GLY A 46 10.32 -4.38 19.06
CA GLY A 46 9.26 -4.26 20.06
C GLY A 46 8.59 -2.88 20.14
N LYS A 47 8.99 -1.93 19.29
CA LYS A 47 8.38 -0.59 19.20
C LYS A 47 7.32 -0.57 18.08
N GLN A 48 6.09 -0.21 18.42
CA GLN A 48 5.04 0.11 17.44
C GLN A 48 5.15 1.57 16.99
N SER A 49 4.69 1.82 15.76
CA SER A 49 4.58 3.16 15.17
C SER A 49 3.15 3.69 15.29
N SER A 50 2.97 4.99 15.05
CA SER A 50 1.67 5.66 15.18
C SER A 50 0.65 5.20 14.13
N ALA A 51 1.13 4.72 12.97
CA ALA A 51 0.31 4.11 11.92
C ALA A 51 1.16 3.22 11.03
N GLU A 52 0.51 2.39 10.22
CA GLU A 52 1.12 1.58 9.16
C GLU A 52 0.32 1.72 7.85
N MET A 53 1.02 1.92 6.74
CA MET A 53 0.44 1.92 5.40
C MET A 53 0.81 0.62 4.69
N HIS A 54 -0.20 -0.05 4.13
CA HIS A 54 -0.04 -1.23 3.31
C HIS A 54 -0.25 -0.89 1.84
N LEU A 55 0.76 -1.17 1.01
CA LEU A 55 0.63 -1.25 -0.44
C LEU A 55 0.45 -2.73 -0.81
N VAL A 56 -0.74 -3.08 -1.28
CA VAL A 56 -1.12 -4.46 -1.60
C VAL A 56 -1.01 -4.67 -3.09
N PHE A 57 -0.19 -5.63 -3.49
CA PHE A 57 -0.02 -6.05 -4.87
C PHE A 57 -0.51 -7.49 -5.04
N SER A 58 -1.14 -7.80 -6.17
CA SER A 58 -1.54 -9.15 -6.53
C SER A 58 -0.74 -9.70 -7.70
N LEU A 59 -0.49 -11.01 -7.66
CA LEU A 59 0.22 -11.76 -8.69
C LEU A 59 -0.59 -11.72 -9.99
N ASN A 60 0.08 -11.47 -11.12
CA ASN A 60 -0.50 -11.52 -12.47
C ASN A 60 -1.78 -10.69 -12.68
N ASP A 61 -1.97 -9.64 -11.88
CA ASP A 61 -3.15 -8.76 -11.94
C ASP A 61 -4.48 -9.43 -11.56
N GLU A 62 -4.42 -10.49 -10.76
CA GLU A 62 -5.62 -11.11 -10.20
C GLU A 62 -6.30 -10.18 -9.20
N SER A 63 -7.60 -10.33 -8.94
CA SER A 63 -8.23 -9.56 -7.86
C SER A 63 -7.62 -9.92 -6.51
N VAL A 64 -7.71 -9.01 -5.53
CA VAL A 64 -7.21 -9.27 -4.17
C VAL A 64 -7.88 -10.51 -3.56
N GLU A 65 -9.17 -10.73 -3.84
CA GLU A 65 -9.93 -11.90 -3.35
C GLU A 65 -9.47 -13.21 -3.98
N GLU A 66 -9.16 -13.23 -5.28
CA GLU A 66 -8.61 -14.41 -5.95
C GLU A 66 -7.18 -14.69 -5.47
N ALA A 67 -6.35 -13.65 -5.41
CA ALA A 67 -4.95 -13.72 -5.00
C ALA A 67 -4.75 -14.24 -3.58
N LYS A 68 -5.68 -13.99 -2.64
CA LYS A 68 -5.66 -14.57 -1.29
C LYS A 68 -5.61 -16.09 -1.28
N ASN A 69 -6.20 -16.73 -2.29
CA ASN A 69 -6.30 -18.18 -2.40
C ASN A 69 -5.17 -18.80 -3.25
N MET A 70 -4.23 -17.98 -3.73
CA MET A 70 -3.10 -18.42 -4.55
C MET A 70 -1.82 -18.49 -3.74
N THR A 71 -1.01 -19.52 -3.99
CA THR A 71 0.35 -19.58 -3.44
C THR A 71 1.17 -18.39 -3.94
N ASN A 72 1.67 -17.56 -3.02
CA ASN A 72 2.34 -16.28 -3.30
C ASN A 72 1.46 -15.27 -4.05
N GLY A 73 0.13 -15.35 -3.94
CA GLY A 73 -0.77 -14.48 -4.71
C GLY A 73 -0.71 -13.02 -4.30
N LEU A 74 -0.38 -12.71 -3.04
CA LEU A 74 -0.23 -11.35 -2.57
C LEU A 74 1.22 -11.03 -2.20
N LEU A 75 1.62 -9.80 -2.50
CA LEU A 75 2.80 -9.15 -1.97
C LEU A 75 2.35 -7.86 -1.29
N VAL A 76 2.65 -7.71 -0.01
CA VAL A 76 2.29 -6.52 0.77
C VAL A 76 3.57 -5.81 1.20
N VAL A 77 3.65 -4.52 0.91
CA VAL A 77 4.70 -3.65 1.44
C VAL A 77 4.11 -2.85 2.59
N GLY A 78 4.60 -3.08 3.80
CA GLY A 78 4.28 -2.29 4.99
C GLY A 78 5.22 -1.10 5.14
N VAL A 79 4.66 0.09 5.39
CA VAL A 79 5.39 1.32 5.66
C VAL A 79 4.95 1.85 7.02
N LEU A 80 5.88 1.86 7.97
CA LEU A 80 5.65 2.41 9.31
C LEU A 80 5.71 3.93 9.29
N LEU A 81 4.77 4.57 9.99
CA LEU A 81 4.63 6.03 10.04
C LEU A 81 4.80 6.51 11.49
N GLU A 82 5.80 7.36 11.72
CA GLU A 82 6.02 8.02 13.01
C GLU A 82 5.55 9.48 12.96
N VAL A 83 4.87 9.91 14.02
CA VAL A 83 4.49 11.32 14.21
C VAL A 83 5.60 12.04 14.97
N LEU A 84 6.25 13.01 14.31
CA LEU A 84 7.22 13.90 14.94
C LEU A 84 6.53 15.14 15.53
N PRO A 85 7.09 15.77 16.58
CA PRO A 85 6.56 17.01 17.13
C PRO A 85 6.42 18.11 16.06
N GLY A 86 5.22 18.70 15.95
CA GLY A 86 4.92 19.73 14.96
C GLY A 86 4.58 19.21 13.55
N SER A 87 4.63 17.90 13.32
CA SER A 87 4.18 17.30 12.06
C SER A 87 2.68 17.51 11.86
N ARG A 88 2.30 17.85 10.62
CA ARG A 88 0.91 17.82 10.15
C ARG A 88 0.85 16.80 9.02
N LEU A 89 0.24 15.65 9.28
CA LEU A 89 -0.10 14.72 8.21
C LEU A 89 -1.48 15.12 7.70
N GLY A 90 -1.52 15.72 6.51
CA GLY A 90 -2.76 16.05 5.81
C GLY A 90 -2.76 15.38 4.45
N ILE A 91 -3.89 14.81 4.06
CA ILE A 91 -4.16 14.58 2.65
C ILE A 91 -4.52 15.96 2.10
N TYR A 92 -3.58 16.59 1.39
CA TYR A 92 -3.88 17.77 0.61
C TYR A 92 -4.66 17.30 -0.62
N GLU A 93 -5.98 17.45 -0.60
CA GLU A 93 -6.81 17.35 -1.81
C GLU A 93 -6.52 18.54 -2.74
N ASP A 94 -5.31 18.62 -3.28
CA ASP A 94 -5.06 19.43 -4.46
C ASP A 94 -5.53 18.57 -5.64
N LEU A 95 -6.86 18.48 -5.82
CA LEU A 95 -7.52 17.80 -6.93
C LEU A 95 -7.18 18.53 -8.24
N ARG A 96 -5.95 18.38 -8.71
CA ARG A 96 -5.64 18.46 -10.12
C ARG A 96 -5.91 17.09 -10.67
N GLN A 97 -7.05 16.96 -11.35
CA GLN A 97 -7.25 15.95 -12.37
C GLN A 97 -6.01 16.01 -13.27
N ILE A 98 -5.08 15.07 -13.09
CA ILE A 98 -4.00 14.87 -14.04
C ILE A 98 -4.71 14.20 -15.20
N ASP A 99 -5.22 15.03 -16.11
CA ASP A 99 -5.60 14.54 -17.44
C ASP A 99 -4.35 13.88 -18.01
N ASP A 100 -4.49 12.60 -18.34
CA ASP A 100 -3.51 11.83 -19.09
C ASP A 100 -3.17 12.58 -20.38
N ALA A 101 -2.07 13.32 -20.36
CA ALA A 101 -1.50 13.93 -21.54
C ALA A 101 -0.66 12.87 -22.28
N GLY A 102 -1.29 12.26 -23.30
CA GLY A 102 -0.61 11.58 -24.41
C GLY A 102 -0.65 10.07 -24.41
#